data_AF-A0AAU2K849-F1
#
_entry.id   AF-A0AAU2K849-F1
#
_cell.length_a   1.000
_cell.length_b   1.000
_cell.length_c   1.000
_cell.angle_alpha   90.00
_cell.angle_beta   90.00
_cell.angle_gamma   90.00
#
_symmetry.space_group_name_H-M   'P 1'
#
loop_
_entity.id
_entity.type
_entity.pdbx_description
1 polymer ?
#
loop_
_entity_poly.entity_id
_entity_poly.type
_entity_poly.pdbx_seq_one_letter_code
_entity_poly.pdbx_strand_id
1 'polypeptide(L)'
;MPTTFRSIAPGRIHRWGGAGLVVARRADLHGAPPLTRAEQRVVRALPAWRQAEWLAGRLLAKRLVGEVVGAPGNEVEVLPRADGSPYVVVGGSPMPALHVSVSHTARHVAAALAPEPAGVDLCETGSAAAVRRVADRVLSPEELSLIGTDRPEAMAGAWAL
;
A
#
# COMPACT_ATOMS: atom_id res chain seq x y z
N MET A 1 15.60 23.57 -4.71
CA MET A 1 15.04 23.08 -5.98
C MET A 1 13.65 22.55 -5.68
N PRO A 2 12.58 22.96 -6.37
CA PRO A 2 11.28 22.35 -6.13
C PRO A 2 11.36 20.90 -6.59
N THR A 3 11.28 19.97 -5.64
CA THR A 3 11.13 18.54 -5.90
C THR A 3 9.75 18.33 -6.51
N THR A 4 9.65 18.45 -7.84
CA THR A 4 8.50 17.93 -8.57
C THR A 4 8.48 16.43 -8.40
N PHE A 5 7.65 15.94 -7.47
CA PHE A 5 7.37 14.52 -7.35
C PHE A 5 6.81 14.02 -8.69
N ARG A 6 7.48 13.05 -9.29
CA ARG A 6 7.00 12.43 -10.52
C ARG A 6 5.68 11.73 -10.22
N SER A 7 4.66 11.98 -11.04
CA SER A 7 3.40 11.25 -10.94
C SER A 7 3.66 9.74 -10.94
N ILE A 8 3.12 9.05 -9.93
CA ILE A 8 3.22 7.60 -9.79
C ILE A 8 2.19 6.99 -10.74
N ALA A 9 2.64 6.54 -11.91
CA ALA A 9 1.80 5.84 -12.87
C ALA A 9 1.42 4.44 -12.32
N PRO A 10 0.14 4.03 -12.40
CA PRO A 10 -0.28 2.69 -12.01
C PRO A 10 0.42 1.57 -12.81
N GLY A 11 0.61 0.41 -12.18
CA GLY A 11 1.14 -0.81 -12.78
C GLY A 11 2.66 -0.86 -12.96
N ARG A 12 3.37 0.26 -12.78
CA ARG A 12 4.84 0.33 -12.82
C ARG A 12 5.41 0.31 -11.41
N ILE A 13 6.50 -0.44 -11.21
CA ILE A 13 7.33 -0.31 -10.01
C ILE A 13 8.20 0.93 -10.16
N HIS A 14 8.04 1.85 -9.23
CA HIS A 14 8.88 3.03 -9.08
C HIS A 14 9.91 2.77 -7.98
N ARG A 15 11.15 3.25 -8.17
CA ARG A 15 12.28 2.92 -7.30
C ARG A 15 13.04 4.16 -6.83
N TRP A 16 13.44 4.18 -5.57
CA TRP A 16 14.20 5.27 -4.94
C TRP A 16 14.94 4.76 -3.71
N GLY A 17 16.26 4.98 -3.64
CA GLY A 17 17.06 4.63 -2.45
C GLY A 17 16.95 3.17 -2.00
N GLY A 18 16.78 2.23 -2.95
CA GLY A 18 16.56 0.81 -2.66
C GLY A 18 15.11 0.43 -2.34
N ALA A 19 14.21 1.39 -2.16
CA ALA A 19 12.79 1.13 -2.02
C ALA A 19 12.13 0.92 -3.39
N GLY A 20 11.08 0.11 -3.41
CA GLY A 20 10.15 -0.08 -4.51
C GLY A 20 8.73 0.29 -4.09
N LEU A 21 8.00 1.00 -4.94
CA LEU A 21 6.59 1.32 -4.79
C LEU A 21 5.85 0.90 -6.05
N VAL A 22 4.70 0.24 -5.87
CA VAL A 22 3.76 0.01 -6.96
C VAL A 22 2.37 0.41 -6.50
N VAL A 23 1.63 1.05 -7.41
CA VAL A 23 0.20 1.37 -7.25
C VAL A 23 -0.53 0.70 -8.39
N ALA A 24 -1.71 0.14 -8.14
CA ALA A 24 -2.56 -0.45 -9.17
C ALA A 24 -4.03 -0.13 -8.91
N ARG A 25 -4.84 -0.13 -9.97
CA ARG A 25 -6.30 -0.22 -9.80
C ARG A 25 -6.63 -1.63 -9.35
N ARG A 26 -7.57 -1.78 -8.41
CA ARG A 26 -8.02 -3.09 -7.91
C ARG A 26 -8.57 -3.97 -9.03
N ALA A 27 -9.24 -3.36 -10.00
CA ALA A 27 -9.75 -4.04 -11.18
C ALA A 27 -8.64 -4.65 -12.06
N ASP A 28 -7.42 -4.11 -12.03
CA ASP A 28 -6.32 -4.51 -12.91
C ASP A 28 -5.39 -5.56 -12.27
N LEU A 29 -5.72 -6.10 -11.08
CA LEU A 29 -4.87 -7.08 -10.36
C LEU A 29 -4.88 -8.49 -10.99
N HIS A 30 -5.04 -8.57 -12.31
CA HIS A 30 -4.97 -9.80 -13.07
C HIS A 30 -3.53 -10.36 -13.10
N GLY A 31 -3.40 -11.68 -13.17
CA GLY A 31 -2.09 -12.35 -13.26
C GLY A 31 -1.24 -12.25 -11.99
N ALA A 32 -1.83 -11.82 -10.87
CA ALA A 32 -1.12 -11.83 -9.60
C ALA A 32 -0.81 -13.28 -9.14
N PRO A 33 0.30 -13.49 -8.42
CA PRO A 33 0.65 -14.83 -7.95
C PRO A 33 -0.44 -15.41 -7.03
N PRO A 34 -0.70 -16.73 -7.09
CA PRO A 34 -1.70 -17.35 -6.24
C PRO A 34 -1.33 -17.23 -4.76
N LEU A 35 -2.34 -17.23 -3.89
CA LEU A 35 -2.14 -17.27 -2.45
C LEU A 35 -1.55 -18.61 -2.01
N THR A 36 -0.57 -18.58 -1.12
CA THR A 36 -0.05 -19.78 -0.48
C THR A 36 -1.03 -20.35 0.54
N ARG A 37 -0.80 -21.57 1.04
CA ARG A 37 -1.64 -22.16 2.08
C ARG A 37 -1.68 -21.30 3.36
N ALA A 38 -0.57 -20.64 3.71
CA ALA A 38 -0.50 -19.77 4.87
C ALA A 38 -1.40 -18.54 4.68
N GLU A 39 -1.29 -17.85 3.55
CA GLU A 39 -2.12 -16.70 3.19
C GLU A 39 -3.60 -17.05 3.05
N GLN A 40 -3.90 -18.21 2.49
CA GLN A 40 -5.27 -18.71 2.40
C GLN A 40 -5.90 -18.94 3.79
N ARG A 41 -5.13 -19.38 4.78
CA ARG A 41 -5.63 -19.49 6.17
C ARG A 41 -5.95 -18.11 6.73
N VAL A 42 -5.09 -17.11 6.49
CA VAL A 42 -5.32 -15.74 6.93
C VAL A 42 -6.59 -15.18 6.31
N VAL A 43 -6.74 -15.21 4.98
CA VAL A 43 -7.90 -14.60 4.31
C VAL A 43 -9.21 -15.27 4.72
N ARG A 44 -9.23 -16.60 4.90
CA ARG A 44 -10.43 -17.32 5.35
C ARG A 44 -10.86 -16.97 6.78
N ALA A 45 -9.94 -16.51 7.62
CA ALA A 45 -10.23 -16.08 8.98
C ALA A 45 -10.78 -14.64 9.06
N LEU A 46 -10.75 -13.88 7.96
CA LEU A 46 -11.23 -12.50 7.93
C LEU A 46 -12.74 -12.43 7.63
N PRO A 47 -13.43 -11.39 8.15
CA PRO A 47 -14.77 -11.06 7.70
C PRO A 47 -14.83 -10.83 6.19
N ALA A 48 -15.92 -11.25 5.54
CA ALA A 48 -16.08 -11.21 4.08
C ALA A 48 -15.77 -9.84 3.46
N TRP A 49 -16.19 -8.75 4.11
CA TRP A 49 -15.92 -7.38 3.64
C TRP A 49 -14.42 -7.05 3.59
N ARG A 50 -13.62 -7.61 4.51
CA ARG A 50 -12.17 -7.38 4.60
C ARG A 50 -11.37 -8.32 3.72
N GLN A 51 -11.94 -9.44 3.27
CA GLN A 51 -11.24 -10.42 2.43
C GLN A 51 -10.80 -9.82 1.09
N ALA A 52 -11.68 -9.07 0.42
CA ALA A 52 -11.40 -8.48 -0.89
C ALA A 52 -10.32 -7.39 -0.81
N GLU A 53 -10.33 -6.60 0.26
CA GLU A 53 -9.30 -5.59 0.55
C GLU A 53 -7.98 -6.27 0.89
N TRP A 54 -8.06 -7.32 1.72
CA TRP A 54 -6.88 -8.05 2.14
C TRP A 54 -6.18 -8.68 0.94
N LEU A 55 -6.95 -9.36 0.09
CA LEU A 55 -6.47 -10.04 -1.11
C LEU A 55 -5.80 -9.05 -2.07
N ALA A 56 -6.45 -7.94 -2.38
CA ALA A 56 -5.89 -6.94 -3.30
C ALA A 56 -4.51 -6.45 -2.86
N GLY A 57 -4.38 -6.13 -1.57
CA GLY A 57 -3.10 -5.74 -0.95
C GLY A 57 -2.00 -6.79 -1.11
N ARG A 58 -2.33 -8.05 -0.85
CA ARG A 58 -1.35 -9.14 -0.77
C ARG A 58 -0.90 -9.58 -2.15
N LEU A 59 -1.82 -9.65 -3.10
CA LEU A 59 -1.52 -9.92 -4.49
C LEU A 59 -0.52 -8.90 -5.07
N LEU A 60 -0.74 -7.61 -4.81
CA LEU A 60 0.18 -6.56 -5.27
C LEU A 60 1.53 -6.61 -4.54
N ALA A 61 1.52 -6.80 -3.22
CA ALA A 61 2.75 -6.91 -2.43
C ALA A 61 3.61 -8.11 -2.83
N LYS A 62 2.99 -9.29 -3.06
CA LYS A 62 3.71 -10.48 -3.56
C LYS A 62 4.37 -10.22 -4.90
N ARG A 63 3.67 -9.56 -5.83
CA ARG A 63 4.25 -9.17 -7.12
C ARG A 63 5.45 -8.26 -6.93
N LEU A 64 5.32 -7.21 -6.12
CA LEU A 64 6.42 -6.29 -5.82
C LEU A 64 7.63 -7.03 -5.25
N VAL A 65 7.42 -7.87 -4.23
CA VAL A 65 8.49 -8.64 -3.59
C VAL A 65 9.14 -9.61 -4.57
N GLY A 66 8.35 -10.37 -5.34
CA GLY A 66 8.89 -11.29 -6.34
C GLY A 66 9.76 -10.59 -7.38
N GLU A 67 9.30 -9.44 -7.89
CA GLU A 67 10.06 -8.64 -8.85
C GLU A 67 11.33 -8.01 -8.25
N VAL A 68 11.33 -7.62 -6.97
CA VAL A 68 12.50 -7.00 -6.32
C VAL A 68 13.53 -8.01 -5.84
N VAL A 69 13.09 -9.14 -5.27
CA VAL A 69 13.95 -10.20 -4.72
C VAL A 69 14.41 -11.17 -5.83
N GLY A 70 13.71 -11.22 -6.97
CA GLY A 70 13.97 -12.18 -8.03
C GLY A 70 13.44 -13.58 -7.70
N ALA A 71 12.37 -13.66 -6.90
CA ALA A 71 11.76 -14.92 -6.48
C ALA A 71 10.44 -15.19 -7.24
N PRO A 72 10.13 -16.46 -7.56
CA PRO A 72 8.82 -16.84 -8.09
C PRO A 72 7.68 -16.41 -7.14
N GLY A 73 6.61 -15.84 -7.69
CA GLY A 73 5.53 -15.28 -6.87
C GLY A 73 4.79 -16.31 -5.99
N ASN A 74 4.87 -17.60 -6.31
CA ASN A 74 4.35 -18.71 -5.51
C ASN A 74 5.25 -19.10 -4.32
N GLU A 75 6.50 -18.61 -4.30
CA GLU A 75 7.43 -18.79 -3.17
C GLU A 75 7.44 -17.58 -2.22
N VAL A 76 6.83 -16.48 -2.64
CA VAL A 76 6.68 -15.27 -1.84
C VAL A 76 5.41 -15.34 -1.00
N GLU A 77 5.51 -15.07 0.29
CA GLU A 77 4.38 -14.86 1.18
C GLU A 77 4.45 -13.49 1.83
N VAL A 78 3.29 -12.85 2.00
CA VAL A 78 3.15 -11.61 2.76
C VAL A 78 2.15 -11.85 3.89
N LEU A 79 2.68 -12.13 5.08
CA LEU A 79 1.91 -12.59 6.24
C LEU A 79 1.78 -11.47 7.29
N PRO A 80 0.71 -11.44 8.09
CA PRO A 80 0.58 -10.48 9.17
C PRO A 80 1.45 -10.87 10.38
N ARG A 81 2.11 -9.89 10.99
CA ARG A 81 2.65 -9.98 12.34
C ARG A 81 1.52 -9.90 13.38
N ALA A 82 1.86 -10.05 14.66
CA ALA A 82 0.91 -9.96 15.76
C ALA A 82 0.21 -8.59 15.86
N ASP A 83 0.90 -7.51 15.46
CA ASP A 83 0.36 -6.15 15.40
C ASP A 83 -0.47 -5.87 14.12
N GLY A 84 -0.60 -6.85 13.22
CA GLY A 84 -1.28 -6.74 11.94
C GLY A 84 -0.43 -6.17 10.80
N SER A 85 0.78 -5.68 11.06
CA SER A 85 1.70 -5.21 10.02
C SER A 85 2.20 -6.39 9.16
N PRO A 86 2.42 -6.21 7.84
CA PRO A 86 2.87 -7.31 7.00
C PRO A 86 4.37 -7.57 7.12
N TYR A 87 4.78 -8.83 7.03
CA TYR A 87 6.18 -9.26 6.87
C TYR A 87 6.33 -10.22 5.69
N VAL A 88 7.55 -10.30 5.16
CA VAL A 88 7.87 -11.07 3.95
C VAL A 88 8.52 -12.41 4.31
N VAL A 89 8.09 -13.46 3.63
CA VAL A 89 8.72 -14.79 3.63
C VAL A 89 9.01 -15.17 2.17
N VAL A 90 10.19 -15.71 1.89
CA VAL A 90 10.56 -16.21 0.56
C VAL A 90 11.13 -17.61 0.70
N GLY A 91 10.56 -18.58 -0.03
CA GLY A 91 11.00 -19.98 0.03
C GLY A 91 10.92 -20.57 1.44
N GLY A 92 9.97 -20.11 2.26
CA GLY A 92 9.81 -20.51 3.66
C GLY A 92 10.73 -19.80 4.66
N SER A 93 11.62 -18.91 4.20
CA SER A 93 12.53 -18.16 5.06
C SER A 93 12.05 -16.70 5.25
N PRO A 94 11.90 -16.20 6.49
CA PRO A 94 11.59 -14.80 6.74
C PRO A 94 12.68 -13.87 6.18
N MET A 95 12.27 -12.71 5.66
CA MET A 95 13.17 -11.67 5.14
C MET A 95 13.15 -10.43 6.06
N PRO A 96 13.84 -10.46 7.22
CA PRO A 96 13.73 -9.40 8.25
C PRO A 96 14.32 -8.06 7.81
N ALA A 97 15.23 -8.05 6.83
CA ALA A 97 15.82 -6.85 6.24
C ALA A 97 14.89 -6.14 5.22
N LEU A 98 13.67 -6.66 5.02
CA LEU A 98 12.69 -6.08 4.12
C LEU A 98 11.45 -5.63 4.89
N HIS A 99 11.13 -4.35 4.74
CA HIS A 99 9.94 -3.72 5.29
C HIS A 99 8.90 -3.58 4.18
N VAL A 100 7.70 -4.10 4.42
CA VAL A 100 6.58 -4.02 3.48
C VAL A 100 5.46 -3.20 4.12
N SER A 101 4.86 -2.32 3.33
CA SER A 101 3.66 -1.57 3.70
C SER A 101 2.64 -1.62 2.57
N VAL A 102 1.37 -1.63 2.94
CA VAL A 102 0.25 -1.79 2.01
C VAL A 102 -0.84 -0.82 2.42
N SER A 103 -1.35 -0.05 1.46
CA SER A 103 -2.56 0.75 1.64
C SER A 103 -3.54 0.48 0.51
N HIS A 104 -4.82 0.64 0.79
CA HIS A 104 -5.87 0.40 -0.19
C HIS A 104 -7.01 1.39 0.00
N THR A 105 -7.70 1.62 -1.11
CA THR A 105 -8.95 2.37 -1.18
C THR A 105 -10.00 1.50 -1.88
N ALA A 106 -11.17 2.08 -2.15
CA ALA A 106 -12.19 1.38 -2.92
C ALA A 106 -11.70 0.99 -4.32
N ARG A 107 -10.88 1.84 -4.97
CA ARG A 107 -10.46 1.63 -6.37
C ARG A 107 -8.98 1.31 -6.54
N HIS A 108 -8.13 1.66 -5.58
CA HIS A 108 -6.68 1.50 -5.72
C HIS A 108 -6.07 0.70 -4.58
N VAL A 109 -4.88 0.18 -4.86
CA VAL A 109 -4.02 -0.48 -3.88
C VAL A 109 -2.58 -0.06 -4.14
N ALA A 110 -1.82 0.14 -3.07
CA ALA A 110 -0.40 0.41 -3.09
C ALA A 110 0.34 -0.62 -2.26
N ALA A 111 1.54 -0.98 -2.71
CA ALA A 111 2.50 -1.74 -1.93
C ALA A 111 3.85 -1.04 -2.02
N ALA A 112 4.50 -0.87 -0.87
CA ALA A 112 5.87 -0.41 -0.75
C ALA A 112 6.73 -1.51 -0.14
N LEU A 113 7.96 -1.60 -0.60
CA LEU A 113 8.99 -2.50 -0.09
C LEU A 113 10.29 -1.70 0.05
N ALA A 114 10.93 -1.74 1.22
CA ALA A 114 12.14 -0.96 1.47
C ALA A 114 13.11 -1.68 2.42
N PRO A 115 14.42 -1.35 2.37
CA PRO A 115 15.40 -1.89 3.31
C PRO A 115 15.29 -1.29 4.72
N GLU A 116 14.60 -0.16 4.84
CA GLU A 116 14.33 0.55 6.09
C GLU A 116 12.82 0.64 6.34
N PRO A 117 12.35 0.85 7.58
CA PRO A 117 10.93 1.05 7.86
C PRO A 117 10.31 2.16 6.99
N ALA A 118 9.28 1.80 6.21
CA ALA A 118 8.59 2.73 5.33
C ALA A 118 7.07 2.46 5.32
N GLY A 119 6.28 3.53 5.34
CA GLY A 119 4.84 3.50 5.19
C GLY A 119 4.39 3.94 3.79
N VAL A 120 3.27 3.43 3.32
CA VAL A 120 2.55 3.97 2.17
C VAL A 120 1.10 4.18 2.55
N ASP A 121 0.52 5.31 2.17
CA ASP A 121 -0.92 5.53 2.25
C ASP A 121 -1.53 5.99 0.92
N LEU A 122 -2.82 5.72 0.75
CA LEU A 122 -3.62 6.12 -0.39
C LEU A 122 -4.90 6.81 0.09
N CYS A 123 -5.14 8.00 -0.45
CA CYS A 123 -6.42 8.67 -0.32
C CYS A 123 -6.95 9.05 -1.70
N GLU A 124 -8.20 8.70 -1.99
CA GLU A 124 -8.84 9.12 -3.23
C GLU A 124 -9.29 10.57 -3.13
N THR A 125 -9.10 11.37 -4.19
CA THR A 125 -9.60 12.75 -4.26
C THR A 125 -11.11 12.83 -4.00
N GLY A 126 -11.88 11.81 -4.40
CA GLY A 126 -13.32 11.71 -4.12
C GLY A 126 -13.67 11.68 -2.62
N SER A 127 -12.71 11.34 -1.76
CA SER A 127 -12.86 11.31 -0.30
C SER A 127 -12.61 12.68 0.36
N ALA A 128 -12.22 13.71 -0.38
CA ALA A 128 -11.84 15.01 0.19
C ALA A 128 -12.93 15.64 1.08
N ALA A 129 -14.21 15.47 0.73
CA ALA A 129 -15.32 15.95 1.56
C ALA A 129 -15.41 15.21 2.90
N ALA A 130 -15.08 13.91 2.92
CA ALA A 130 -15.03 13.12 4.16
C ALA A 130 -13.83 13.51 5.02
N VAL A 131 -12.65 13.66 4.42
CA VAL A 131 -11.44 14.14 5.09
C VAL A 131 -11.70 15.51 5.73
N ARG A 132 -12.31 16.44 4.99
CA ARG A 132 -12.63 17.78 5.51
C ARG A 132 -13.49 17.76 6.78
N ARG A 133 -14.44 16.83 6.90
CA ARG A 133 -15.32 16.73 8.07
C ARG A 133 -14.58 16.34 9.35
N VAL A 134 -13.39 15.75 9.23
CA VAL A 134 -12.57 15.31 10.36
C VAL A 134 -11.24 16.05 10.45
N ALA A 135 -10.98 16.97 9.52
CA ALA A 135 -9.67 17.58 9.33
C ALA A 135 -9.20 18.37 10.56
N ASP A 136 -10.13 19.03 11.26
CA ASP A 136 -9.89 19.75 12.51
C ASP A 136 -9.46 18.86 13.69
N ARG A 137 -9.64 17.55 13.58
CA ARG A 137 -9.23 16.56 14.60
C ARG A 137 -7.91 15.87 14.29
N VAL A 138 -7.49 15.88 13.02
CA VAL A 138 -6.31 15.13 12.56
C VAL A 138 -5.18 16.02 12.03
N LEU A 139 -5.50 17.25 11.60
CA LEU A 139 -4.55 18.23 11.10
C LEU A 139 -4.46 19.41 12.06
N SER A 140 -3.25 19.90 12.25
CA SER A 140 -2.99 21.15 12.93
C SER A 140 -3.58 22.35 12.17
N PRO A 141 -3.87 23.48 12.85
CA PRO A 141 -4.27 24.72 12.19
C PRO A 141 -3.28 25.17 11.11
N GLU A 142 -1.98 24.96 11.34
CA GLU A 142 -0.91 25.29 10.40
C GLU A 142 -1.01 24.44 9.12
N GLU A 143 -1.21 23.13 9.23
CA GLU A 143 -1.41 22.25 8.06
C GLU A 143 -2.67 22.62 7.28
N LEU A 144 -3.78 22.91 7.97
CA LEU A 144 -5.03 23.36 7.35
C LEU A 144 -4.83 24.66 6.55
N SER A 145 -4.05 25.60 7.09
CA SER A 145 -3.75 26.86 6.41
C SER A 145 -2.95 26.67 5.12
N LEU A 146 -2.09 25.64 5.05
CA LEU A 146 -1.27 25.33 3.88
C LEU A 146 -2.04 24.61 2.77
N ILE A 147 -3.03 23.79 3.14
CA ILE A 147 -3.84 23.01 2.18
C ILE A 147 -4.82 23.91 1.43
N GLY A 148 -5.43 24.87 2.14
CA GLY A 148 -6.54 25.69 1.65
C GLY A 148 -7.85 24.90 1.54
N THR A 149 -8.98 25.61 1.39
CA THR A 149 -10.30 24.97 1.42
C THR A 149 -10.79 24.48 0.07
N ASP A 150 -10.24 24.91 -1.07
CA ASP A 150 -10.89 24.68 -2.37
C ASP A 150 -10.14 23.67 -3.26
N ARG A 151 -9.28 22.85 -2.65
CA ARG A 151 -8.40 21.91 -3.34
C ARG A 151 -8.61 20.46 -2.87
N PRO A 152 -9.55 19.72 -3.48
CA PRO A 152 -9.83 18.34 -3.11
C PRO A 152 -8.59 17.43 -3.16
N GLU A 153 -7.70 17.64 -4.12
CA GLU A 153 -6.46 16.88 -4.26
C GLU A 153 -5.46 17.18 -3.15
N ALA A 154 -5.38 18.44 -2.69
CA ALA A 154 -4.51 18.82 -1.58
C ALA A 154 -5.03 18.25 -0.26
N MET A 155 -6.35 18.27 -0.05
CA MET A 155 -6.98 17.69 1.13
C MET A 155 -6.79 16.17 1.19
N ALA A 156 -7.00 15.46 0.09
CA ALA A 156 -6.73 14.02 0.03
C ALA A 156 -5.23 13.72 0.18
N GLY A 157 -4.36 14.55 -0.41
CA GLY A 157 -2.91 14.43 -0.27
C GLY A 157 -2.45 14.57 1.18
N ALA A 158 -2.96 15.57 1.90
CA ALA A 158 -2.62 15.78 3.31
C ALA A 158 -3.05 14.62 4.21
N TRP A 159 -4.16 13.95 3.91
CA TRP A 159 -4.57 12.75 4.65
C TRP A 159 -3.61 11.57 4.46
N ALA A 160 -3.00 11.46 3.28
CA ALA A 160 -2.13 10.34 2.92
C ALA A 160 -0.65 10.56 3.25
N LEU A 161 -0.31 11.66 3.93
CA LEU A 161 1.02 12.02 4.40
C LEU A 161 1.17 11.73 5.89
#